data_AF-A0A965EE81-F1
#
_entry.id   AF-A0A965EE81-F1
#
_cell.length_a   1.000
_cell.length_b   1.000
_cell.length_c   1.000
_cell.angle_alpha   90.00
_cell.angle_beta   90.00
_cell.angle_gamma   90.00
#
_symmetry.space_group_name_H-M   'P 1'
#
loop_
_entity.id
_entity.type
_entity.pdbx_description
1 polymer ?
#
loop_
_entity_poly.entity_id
_entity_poly.type
_entity_poly.pdbx_seq_one_letter_code
_entity_poly.pdbx_strand_id
1 'polypeptide(L)'
;MYFAATKPKYLILMMKKVLSMAVLAAAIVMVSCQQDESLISQEISQVSLDKISSLGFSTQDVQRVNGGYLVEGDIILHDHDLEGAAVKKHLNVGQAEQYRTTNLVSGPRNITVSVSGSNIPAAFSTAVNNALARYNAQNLSLTFS
;
A
#
# COMPACT_ATOMS: atom_id res chain seq x y z
N MET A 1 30.75 -25.77 68.64
CA MET A 1 30.32 -25.26 67.32
C MET A 1 28.82 -25.01 67.37
N TYR A 2 28.40 -23.74 67.41
CA TYR A 2 26.99 -23.35 67.30
C TYR A 2 26.70 -23.02 65.83
N PHE A 3 25.76 -23.73 65.20
CA PHE A 3 25.24 -23.38 63.87
C PHE A 3 23.85 -22.76 64.06
N ALA A 4 23.76 -21.43 63.94
CA ALA A 4 22.50 -20.70 63.97
C ALA A 4 21.92 -20.66 62.55
N ALA A 5 20.78 -21.32 62.33
CA ALA A 5 20.02 -21.25 61.09
C ALA A 5 18.85 -20.27 61.23
N THR A 6 19.02 -19.03 60.76
CA THR A 6 17.96 -18.00 60.70
C THR A 6 17.66 -17.64 59.23
N LYS A 7 16.90 -18.48 58.50
CA LYS A 7 16.56 -18.19 57.08
C LYS A 7 15.12 -18.47 56.56
N PRO A 8 14.02 -18.62 57.35
CA PRO A 8 12.71 -18.86 56.71
C PRO A 8 11.92 -17.57 56.38
N LYS A 9 12.14 -16.45 57.08
CA LYS A 9 11.28 -15.25 56.95
C LYS A 9 11.60 -14.37 55.73
N TYR A 10 12.87 -14.30 55.32
CA TYR A 10 13.29 -13.46 54.19
C TYR A 10 12.86 -14.02 52.83
N LEU A 11 12.82 -15.34 52.68
CA LEU A 11 12.44 -16.03 51.44
C LEU A 11 10.97 -15.76 51.06
N ILE A 12 10.07 -15.83 52.03
CA ILE A 12 8.62 -15.63 51.85
C ILE A 12 8.30 -14.16 51.51
N LEU A 13 9.03 -13.21 52.10
CA LEU A 13 8.87 -11.78 51.81
C LEU A 13 9.37 -11.43 50.40
N MET A 14 10.43 -12.08 49.94
CA MET A 14 11.02 -11.88 48.62
C MET A 14 10.10 -12.42 47.51
N MET A 15 9.48 -13.59 47.70
CA MET A 15 8.53 -14.18 46.74
C MET A 15 7.25 -13.33 46.57
N LYS A 16 6.74 -12.70 47.65
CA LYS A 16 5.59 -11.78 47.56
C LYS A 16 5.90 -10.49 46.79
N LYS A 17 7.12 -9.97 46.89
CA LYS A 17 7.58 -8.80 46.13
C LYS A 17 7.78 -9.12 44.65
N VAL A 18 8.31 -10.31 44.33
CA VAL A 18 8.46 -10.77 42.94
C VAL A 18 7.10 -11.01 42.28
N LEU A 19 6.13 -11.58 43.01
CA LEU A 19 4.77 -11.78 42.50
C LEU A 19 4.04 -10.45 42.23
N SER A 20 4.23 -9.45 43.09
CA SER A 20 3.65 -8.10 42.91
C SER A 20 4.26 -7.36 41.70
N MET A 21 5.56 -7.55 41.44
CA MET A 21 6.26 -6.90 40.32
C MET A 21 5.92 -7.54 38.96
N ALA A 22 5.59 -8.85 38.94
CA ALA A 22 5.16 -9.55 37.73
C ALA A 22 3.76 -9.11 37.24
N VAL A 23 2.85 -8.79 38.17
CA VAL A 23 1.49 -8.32 37.82
C VAL A 23 1.52 -6.91 37.20
N LEU A 24 2.44 -6.05 37.65
CA LEU A 24 2.59 -4.70 37.10
C LEU A 24 3.23 -4.69 35.70
N ALA A 25 4.12 -5.64 35.40
CA ALA A 25 4.73 -5.78 34.07
C ALA A 25 3.74 -6.30 33.02
N ALA A 26 2.76 -7.13 33.41
CA ALA A 26 1.74 -7.65 32.51
C ALA A 26 0.74 -6.58 32.02
N ALA A 27 0.56 -5.50 32.78
CA ALA A 27 -0.36 -4.42 32.42
C ALA A 27 0.14 -3.51 31.27
N ILE A 28 1.45 -3.52 30.97
CA ILE A 28 2.06 -2.63 29.97
C ILE A 28 1.93 -3.19 28.54
N VAL A 29 1.65 -4.49 28.39
CA VAL A 29 1.60 -5.17 27.07
C VAL A 29 0.28 -4.92 26.32
N MET A 30 -0.72 -4.31 26.95
CA MET A 30 -2.04 -4.06 26.34
C MET A 30 -2.18 -2.67 25.69
N VAL A 31 -1.12 -1.86 25.65
CA VAL A 31 -1.07 -0.68 24.77
C VAL A 31 -0.70 -1.17 23.36
N SER A 32 -1.66 -1.85 22.74
CA SER A 32 -1.66 -2.05 21.30
C SER A 32 -1.89 -0.68 20.67
N CYS A 33 -0.95 -0.23 19.83
CA CYS A 33 -1.15 0.93 18.97
C CYS A 33 -2.50 0.78 18.27
N GLN A 34 -3.45 1.64 18.61
CA GLN A 34 -4.52 1.94 17.69
C GLN A 34 -3.86 2.65 16.52
N GLN A 35 -3.84 1.97 15.37
CA GLN A 35 -3.52 2.58 14.10
C GLN A 35 -4.59 3.66 13.88
N ASP A 36 -4.22 4.93 13.99
CA ASP A 36 -5.07 6.06 13.60
C ASP A 36 -5.20 6.07 12.07
N GLU A 37 -5.93 5.10 11.53
CA GLU A 37 -6.47 5.16 10.18
C GLU A 37 -7.65 6.12 10.22
N SER A 38 -7.35 7.42 10.15
CA SER A 38 -8.31 8.41 9.65
C SER A 38 -8.53 8.23 8.15
N LEU A 39 -8.80 7.00 7.73
CA LEU A 39 -9.48 6.76 6.48
C LEU A 39 -10.89 7.26 6.73
N ILE A 40 -11.25 8.33 6.03
CA ILE A 40 -12.63 8.61 5.74
C ILE A 40 -13.13 7.35 5.01
N SER A 41 -13.58 6.34 5.76
CA SER A 41 -14.34 5.21 5.26
C SER A 41 -15.71 5.77 4.92
N GLN A 42 -15.71 6.59 3.88
CA GLN A 42 -16.93 6.93 3.20
C GLN A 42 -17.34 5.64 2.53
N GLU A 43 -18.40 5.03 3.04
CA GLU A 43 -18.96 3.79 2.53
C GLU A 43 -19.06 3.90 1.01
N ILE A 44 -18.23 3.13 0.30
CA ILE A 44 -18.18 3.16 -1.16
C ILE A 44 -19.45 2.48 -1.65
N SER A 45 -20.23 3.19 -2.46
CA SER A 45 -21.49 2.64 -2.95
C SER A 45 -21.27 1.35 -3.74
N GLN A 46 -22.18 0.38 -3.59
CA GLN A 46 -22.13 -0.87 -4.36
C GLN A 46 -22.08 -0.62 -5.86
N VAL A 47 -22.77 0.43 -6.34
CA VAL A 47 -22.74 0.84 -7.75
C VAL A 47 -21.33 1.21 -8.22
N SER A 48 -20.53 1.86 -7.37
CA SER A 48 -19.13 2.17 -7.68
C SER A 48 -18.29 0.91 -7.73
N LEU A 49 -18.47 -0.02 -6.79
CA LEU A 49 -17.75 -1.31 -6.76
C LEU A 49 -18.07 -2.16 -8.00
N ASP A 50 -19.33 -2.21 -8.41
CA ASP A 50 -19.76 -2.94 -9.60
C ASP A 50 -19.13 -2.35 -10.86
N LYS A 51 -19.06 -1.01 -10.96
CA LYS A 51 -18.36 -0.33 -12.06
C LYS A 51 -16.86 -0.63 -12.06
N ILE A 52 -16.19 -0.55 -10.91
CA ILE A 52 -14.77 -0.89 -10.76
C ILE A 52 -14.52 -2.34 -11.20
N SER A 53 -15.33 -3.29 -10.74
CA SER A 53 -15.25 -4.69 -11.14
C SER A 53 -15.49 -4.89 -12.64
N SER A 54 -16.45 -4.16 -13.22
CA SER A 54 -16.74 -4.23 -14.67
C SER A 54 -15.61 -3.70 -15.55
N LEU A 55 -14.75 -2.83 -15.00
CA LEU A 55 -13.53 -2.36 -15.64
C LEU A 55 -12.36 -3.36 -15.51
N GLY A 56 -12.53 -4.43 -14.73
CA GLY A 56 -11.56 -5.49 -14.54
C GLY A 56 -10.62 -5.29 -13.35
N PHE A 57 -10.87 -4.30 -12.49
CA PHE A 57 -10.09 -4.07 -11.27
C PHE A 57 -10.65 -4.83 -10.08
N SER A 58 -9.76 -5.20 -9.15
CA SER A 58 -10.18 -5.76 -7.87
C SER A 58 -11.02 -4.76 -7.05
N THR A 59 -12.06 -5.25 -6.39
CA THR A 59 -12.85 -4.47 -5.41
C THR A 59 -12.34 -4.62 -3.98
N GLN A 60 -11.23 -5.36 -3.79
CA GLN A 60 -10.59 -5.49 -2.50
C GLN A 60 -9.86 -4.19 -2.13
N ASP A 61 -10.05 -3.73 -0.89
CA ASP A 61 -9.36 -2.58 -0.30
C ASP A 61 -9.44 -1.28 -1.11
N VAL A 62 -10.55 -1.07 -1.84
CA VAL A 62 -10.81 0.19 -2.54
C VAL A 62 -10.94 1.31 -1.53
N GLN A 63 -10.26 2.44 -1.79
CA GLN A 63 -10.32 3.62 -0.93
C GLN A 63 -10.86 4.81 -1.71
N ARG A 64 -11.73 5.60 -1.06
CA ARG A 64 -12.16 6.87 -1.62
C ARG A 64 -11.02 7.88 -1.50
N VAL A 65 -10.65 8.53 -2.60
CA VAL A 65 -9.64 9.59 -2.63
C VAL A 65 -10.21 10.86 -3.28
N ASN A 66 -9.46 11.96 -3.23
CA ASN A 66 -9.88 13.20 -3.88
C ASN A 66 -10.02 12.97 -5.39
N GLY A 67 -11.24 13.14 -5.91
CA GLY A 67 -11.56 13.03 -7.33
C GLY A 67 -11.72 11.59 -7.87
N GLY A 68 -11.73 10.56 -7.02
CA GLY A 68 -11.86 9.18 -7.49
C GLY A 68 -11.69 8.09 -6.43
N TYR A 69 -11.16 6.95 -6.87
CA TYR A 69 -10.97 5.73 -6.09
C TYR A 69 -9.56 5.21 -6.27
N LEU A 70 -8.87 4.94 -5.16
CA LEU A 70 -7.62 4.17 -5.17
C LEU A 70 -7.98 2.68 -5.17
N VAL A 71 -7.50 1.95 -6.18
CA VAL A 71 -7.69 0.51 -6.35
C VAL A 71 -6.32 -0.15 -6.47
N GLU A 72 -6.21 -1.41 -6.02
CA GLU A 72 -5.00 -2.24 -6.13
C GLU A 72 -3.73 -1.68 -5.44
N GLY A 73 -3.87 -0.56 -4.73
CA GLY A 73 -2.80 0.11 -3.98
C GLY A 73 -1.99 1.12 -4.78
N ASP A 74 -2.13 1.17 -6.11
CA ASP A 74 -1.32 2.03 -6.98
C ASP A 74 -2.08 2.67 -8.16
N ILE A 75 -3.37 2.37 -8.33
CA ILE A 75 -4.17 2.88 -9.44
C ILE A 75 -5.25 3.82 -8.93
N ILE A 76 -5.32 5.03 -9.48
CA ILE A 76 -6.41 5.98 -9.21
C ILE A 76 -7.37 5.96 -10.39
N LEU A 77 -8.61 5.55 -10.15
CA LEU A 77 -9.73 5.68 -11.08
C LEU A 77 -10.52 6.93 -10.75
N HIS A 78 -10.58 7.87 -11.69
CA HIS A 78 -11.39 9.07 -11.53
C HIS A 78 -12.87 8.74 -11.77
N ASP A 79 -13.76 9.59 -11.27
CA ASP A 79 -15.21 9.37 -11.44
C ASP A 79 -15.62 9.21 -12.93
N HIS A 80 -14.95 9.93 -13.85
CA HIS A 80 -15.19 9.82 -15.29
C HIS A 80 -14.71 8.49 -15.91
N ASP A 81 -13.71 7.84 -15.31
CA ASP A 81 -13.24 6.53 -15.76
C ASP A 81 -14.31 5.44 -15.52
N LEU A 82 -15.16 5.65 -14.51
CA LEU A 82 -16.27 4.74 -14.17
C LEU A 82 -17.49 4.87 -15.10
N GLU A 83 -17.54 5.90 -15.94
CA GLU A 83 -18.66 6.15 -16.87
C GLU A 83 -18.45 5.48 -18.25
N GLY A 84 -17.24 4.98 -18.52
CA GLY A 84 -16.81 4.42 -19.80
C GLY A 84 -16.83 2.89 -19.92
N ALA A 85 -17.39 2.18 -18.95
CA ALA A 85 -17.47 0.71 -18.94
C ALA A 85 -18.50 0.16 -19.95
N ALA A 86 -18.36 0.53 -21.23
CA ALA A 86 -18.99 -0.22 -22.31
C ALA A 86 -18.41 -1.64 -22.26
N VAL A 87 -19.25 -2.60 -21.84
CA VAL A 87 -18.99 -4.04 -21.76
C VAL A 87 -17.96 -4.47 -22.80
N LYS A 88 -16.68 -4.51 -22.41
CA LYS A 88 -15.65 -5.11 -23.24
C LYS A 88 -15.84 -6.60 -23.08
N LYS A 89 -16.69 -7.18 -23.93
CA LYS A 89 -16.87 -8.62 -24.03
C LYS A 89 -15.52 -9.20 -24.48
N HIS A 90 -14.71 -9.62 -23.51
CA HIS A 90 -13.43 -10.23 -23.78
C HIS A 90 -13.67 -11.65 -24.27
N LEU A 91 -13.52 -11.87 -25.58
CA LEU A 91 -13.40 -13.21 -26.14
C LEU A 91 -11.95 -13.64 -25.89
N ASN A 92 -11.69 -14.30 -24.76
CA ASN A 92 -10.38 -14.90 -24.47
C ASN A 92 -10.22 -16.15 -25.36
N VAL A 93 -9.74 -15.96 -26.59
CA VAL A 93 -9.48 -17.05 -27.54
C VAL A 93 -8.03 -17.49 -27.40
N GLY A 94 -7.69 -18.16 -26.30
CA GLY A 94 -6.35 -18.71 -26.09
C GLY A 94 -6.00 -18.95 -24.62
N GLN A 95 -5.04 -19.86 -24.40
CA GLN A 95 -4.45 -20.16 -23.07
C GLN A 95 -3.35 -19.16 -22.68
N ALA A 96 -3.09 -18.13 -23.48
CA ALA A 96 -2.04 -17.15 -23.25
C ALA A 96 -2.66 -15.80 -22.87
N GLU A 97 -2.08 -15.15 -21.86
CA GLU A 97 -2.46 -13.81 -21.40
C GLU A 97 -2.42 -12.80 -22.57
N GLN A 98 -3.51 -12.06 -22.77
CA GLN A 98 -3.60 -10.98 -23.75
C GLN A 98 -3.81 -9.64 -23.04
N TYR A 99 -2.75 -8.84 -22.92
CA TYR A 99 -2.87 -7.46 -22.49
C TYR A 99 -3.33 -6.57 -23.66
N ARG A 100 -4.49 -5.92 -23.53
CA ARG A 100 -4.95 -4.86 -24.46
C ARG A 100 -5.35 -3.61 -23.68
N THR A 101 -4.84 -2.46 -24.11
CA THR A 101 -5.29 -1.14 -23.66
C THR A 101 -5.80 -0.33 -24.85
N THR A 102 -6.80 0.52 -24.62
CA THR A 102 -7.28 1.51 -25.60
C THR A 102 -6.57 2.85 -25.45
N ASN A 103 -5.82 3.05 -24.37
CA ASN A 103 -5.10 4.29 -24.08
C ASN A 103 -3.73 4.25 -24.75
N LEU A 104 -3.73 4.21 -26.08
CA LEU A 104 -2.53 4.15 -26.89
C LEU A 104 -1.87 5.54 -26.94
N VAL A 105 -0.59 5.60 -26.57
CA VAL A 105 0.24 6.78 -26.79
C VAL A 105 0.79 6.73 -28.22
N SER A 106 0.33 7.64 -29.08
CA SER A 106 0.81 7.72 -30.45
C SER A 106 2.22 8.32 -30.52
N GLY A 107 3.07 7.70 -31.34
CA GLY A 107 4.36 8.25 -31.76
C GLY A 107 4.29 8.85 -33.17
N PRO A 108 5.30 9.65 -33.58
CA PRO A 108 6.46 10.02 -32.80
C PRO A 108 6.12 11.07 -31.73
N ARG A 109 6.59 10.85 -30.49
CA ARG A 109 6.32 11.75 -29.36
C ARG A 109 7.48 11.75 -28.37
N ASN A 110 7.84 12.95 -27.90
CA ASN A 110 8.69 13.10 -26.74
C ASN A 110 7.84 13.20 -25.46
N ILE A 111 8.15 12.38 -24.47
CA ILE A 111 7.49 12.36 -23.16
C ILE A 111 8.46 12.97 -22.14
N THR A 112 8.06 14.09 -21.55
CA THR A 112 8.87 14.77 -20.54
C THR A 112 8.58 14.21 -19.16
N VAL A 113 9.63 13.85 -18.42
CA VAL A 113 9.55 13.22 -17.10
C VAL A 113 10.30 14.08 -16.10
N SER A 114 9.65 14.42 -14.99
CA SER A 114 10.26 15.22 -13.92
C SER A 114 10.10 14.53 -12.57
N VAL A 115 11.14 14.61 -11.75
CA VAL A 115 11.07 14.27 -10.33
C VAL A 115 10.85 15.57 -9.55
N SER A 116 9.74 15.67 -8.82
CA SER A 116 9.35 16.87 -8.08
C SER A 116 8.92 16.53 -6.65
N GLY A 117 9.34 17.34 -5.69
CA GLY A 117 8.97 17.21 -4.27
C GLY A 117 10.11 17.65 -3.35
N SER A 118 9.78 18.31 -2.24
CA SER A 118 10.78 18.87 -1.32
C SER A 118 11.61 17.83 -0.57
N ASN A 119 11.08 16.61 -0.42
CA ASN A 119 11.68 15.54 0.39
C ASN A 119 12.07 14.31 -0.44
N ILE A 120 12.26 14.45 -1.75
CA ILE A 120 12.68 13.33 -2.60
C ILE A 120 14.22 13.25 -2.67
N PRO A 121 14.83 12.11 -2.29
CA PRO A 121 16.28 11.93 -2.40
C PRO A 121 16.76 11.99 -3.86
N ALA A 122 17.96 12.56 -4.08
CA ALA A 122 18.58 12.66 -5.40
C ALA A 122 18.74 11.29 -6.11
N ALA A 123 18.79 10.19 -5.36
CA ALA A 123 18.83 8.84 -5.89
C ALA A 123 17.64 8.52 -6.84
N PHE A 124 16.46 9.11 -6.60
CA PHE A 124 15.30 8.93 -7.48
C PHE A 124 15.52 9.59 -8.84
N SER A 125 16.05 10.81 -8.87
CA SER A 125 16.40 11.48 -10.14
C SER A 125 17.43 10.68 -10.93
N THR A 126 18.44 10.11 -10.26
CA THR A 126 19.43 9.22 -10.88
C THR A 126 18.77 7.95 -11.45
N ALA A 127 17.88 7.31 -10.69
CA ALA A 127 17.16 6.12 -11.15
C ALA A 127 16.26 6.44 -12.36
N VAL A 128 15.54 7.56 -12.34
CA VAL A 128 14.70 8.03 -13.45
C VAL A 128 15.56 8.27 -14.69
N ASN A 129 16.66 9.02 -14.58
CA ASN A 129 17.55 9.30 -15.70
C ASN A 129 18.10 8.01 -16.34
N ASN A 130 18.47 7.02 -15.52
CA ASN A 130 18.90 5.70 -16.02
C ASN A 130 17.77 4.97 -16.75
N ALA A 131 16.52 5.08 -16.26
CA ALA A 131 15.37 4.51 -16.95
C ALA A 131 15.13 5.21 -18.31
N LEU A 132 15.16 6.55 -18.36
CA LEU A 132 14.97 7.29 -19.61
C LEU A 132 16.04 6.90 -20.65
N ALA A 133 17.30 6.79 -20.24
CA ALA A 133 18.39 6.34 -21.11
C ALA A 133 18.16 4.93 -21.66
N ARG A 134 17.70 3.98 -20.83
CA ARG A 134 17.39 2.61 -21.25
C ARG A 134 16.24 2.56 -22.26
N TYR A 135 15.20 3.36 -22.06
CA TYR A 135 14.07 3.44 -22.99
C TYR A 135 14.45 4.13 -24.31
N ASN A 136 15.21 5.22 -24.26
CA ASN A 136 15.72 5.90 -25.45
C ASN A 136 16.71 5.04 -26.26
N ALA A 137 17.37 4.07 -25.62
CA ALA A 137 18.22 3.08 -26.29
C ALA A 137 17.41 1.97 -26.99
N GLN A 138 16.10 1.88 -26.74
CA GLN A 138 15.21 1.01 -27.50
C GLN A 138 14.81 1.70 -28.81
N ASN A 139 14.60 0.93 -29.88
CA ASN A 139 14.14 1.45 -31.18
C ASN A 139 12.61 1.74 -31.16
N LEU A 140 12.17 2.58 -30.22
CA LEU A 140 10.77 2.98 -30.05
C LEU A 140 10.46 4.25 -30.87
N SER A 141 9.19 4.45 -31.22
CA SER A 141 8.71 5.73 -31.76
C SER A 141 8.52 6.79 -30.67
N LEU A 142 8.72 6.45 -29.40
CA LEU A 142 8.66 7.35 -28.26
C LEU A 142 10.07 7.71 -27.81
N THR A 143 10.29 8.98 -27.49
CA THR A 143 11.50 9.46 -26.81
C THR A 143 11.15 10.02 -25.45
N PHE A 144 12.13 10.09 -24.56
CA PHE A 144 11.96 10.55 -23.19
C PHE A 144 13.00 11.60 -22.83
N SER A 145 12.57 12.65 -22.13
CA SER A 145 13.41 13.78 -21.69
C SER A 145 13.17 14.16 -20.25
#